data_AF-A0A7L4RIW4-F1
#
_entry.id   AF-A0A7L4RIW4-F1
#
_cell.length_a   1.000
_cell.length_b   1.000
_cell.length_c   1.000
_cell.angle_alpha   90.00
_cell.angle_beta   90.00
_cell.angle_gamma   90.00
#
_symmetry.space_group_name_H-M   'P 1'
#
loop_
_entity.id
_entity.type
_entity.pdbx_description
1 polymer ?
#
loop_
_entity_poly.entity_id
_entity_poly.type
_entity_poly.pdbx_seq_one_letter_code
_entity_poly.pdbx_strand_id
1 'polypeptide(L)'
;MASDQLSGALKSLFALAENYPKLKASENFFKLQQQLEGIENQIADRRELYNDSVNIYNTKIESIPDVVFAKLLGYTKEEYFKATEEEKKEVEVNLQ
;
A
#
# COMPACT_ATOMS: atom_id res chain seq x y z
N MET A 1 -2.14 -6.01 -10.29
CA MET A 1 -2.95 -6.16 -9.06
C MET A 1 -4.29 -5.48 -9.32
N ALA A 2 -5.43 -6.06 -8.91
CA ALA A 2 -6.74 -5.46 -9.16
C ALA A 2 -6.90 -4.08 -8.49
N SER A 3 -6.17 -3.84 -7.39
CA SER A 3 -6.09 -2.56 -6.70
C SER A 3 -5.49 -1.46 -7.58
N ASP A 4 -4.31 -1.68 -8.16
CA ASP A 4 -3.61 -0.67 -8.99
C ASP A 4 -4.46 -0.23 -10.19
N GLN A 5 -5.21 -1.15 -10.79
CA GLN A 5 -6.11 -0.86 -11.90
C GLN A 5 -7.29 0.01 -11.45
N LEU A 6 -7.83 -0.25 -10.26
CA LEU A 6 -8.88 0.55 -9.65
C LEU A 6 -8.37 1.94 -9.28
N SER A 7 -7.23 2.06 -8.61
CA SER A 7 -6.61 3.35 -8.27
C SER A 7 -6.29 4.17 -9.53
N GLY A 8 -5.83 3.54 -10.61
CA GLY A 8 -5.64 4.20 -11.91
C GLY A 8 -6.93 4.73 -12.55
N ALA A 9 -8.03 3.95 -12.49
CA ALA A 9 -9.34 4.39 -12.98
C ALA A 9 -9.89 5.56 -12.13
N LEU A 10 -9.66 5.54 -10.82
CA LEU A 10 -10.08 6.60 -9.90
C LEU A 10 -9.32 7.90 -10.11
N LYS A 11 -8.00 7.85 -10.39
CA LYS A 11 -7.22 9.04 -10.81
C LYS A 11 -7.84 9.70 -12.04
N SER A 12 -8.23 8.91 -13.04
CA SER A 12 -8.89 9.41 -14.25
C SER A 12 -10.25 10.05 -13.95
N LEU A 13 -11.02 9.45 -13.03
CA LEU A 13 -12.29 9.99 -12.56
C LEU A 13 -12.12 11.33 -11.81
N PHE A 14 -11.09 11.45 -10.96
CA PHE A 14 -10.78 12.69 -10.25
C PHE A 14 -10.36 13.81 -11.20
N ALA A 15 -9.50 13.53 -12.19
CA ALA A 15 -9.12 14.48 -13.21
C ALA A 15 -10.33 14.98 -14.03
N LEU A 16 -11.31 14.12 -14.29
CA LEU A 16 -12.56 14.53 -14.94
C LEU A 16 -13.39 15.42 -14.01
N ALA A 17 -13.50 15.09 -12.72
CA ALA A 17 -14.28 15.84 -11.75
C ALA A 17 -13.78 17.29 -11.54
N GLU A 18 -12.49 17.57 -11.77
CA GLU A 18 -11.96 18.95 -11.78
C GLU A 18 -12.62 19.83 -12.84
N ASN A 19 -12.95 19.24 -14.00
CA ASN A 19 -13.63 19.93 -15.09
C ASN A 19 -15.16 20.04 -14.89
N TYR A 20 -15.73 19.35 -13.88
CA TYR A 20 -17.16 19.34 -13.59
C TYR A 20 -17.45 19.65 -12.11
N PRO A 21 -17.47 20.94 -11.71
CA PRO A 21 -17.64 21.36 -10.32
C PRO A 21 -18.91 20.83 -9.63
N LYS A 22 -20.00 20.67 -10.40
CA LYS A 22 -21.26 20.08 -9.90
C LYS A 22 -21.13 18.61 -9.52
N LEU A 23 -20.30 17.84 -10.23
CA LEU A 23 -20.02 16.44 -9.92
C LEU A 23 -19.13 16.35 -8.67
N LYS A 24 -18.10 17.20 -8.58
CA LYS A 24 -17.20 17.30 -7.42
C LYS A 24 -17.95 17.64 -6.12
N ALA A 25 -18.95 18.53 -6.20
CA ALA A 25 -19.77 18.92 -5.06
C ALA A 25 -20.92 17.94 -4.76
N SER A 26 -21.04 16.84 -5.51
CA SER A 26 -22.06 15.82 -5.26
C SER A 26 -21.77 15.08 -3.97
N GLU A 27 -22.77 14.95 -3.10
CA GLU A 27 -22.68 14.16 -1.86
C GLU A 27 -22.21 12.71 -2.11
N ASN A 28 -22.64 12.10 -3.22
CA ASN A 28 -22.24 10.75 -3.59
C ASN A 28 -20.74 10.66 -3.95
N PHE A 29 -20.20 11.70 -4.60
CA PHE A 29 -18.79 11.77 -4.95
C PHE A 29 -17.93 11.95 -3.70
N PHE A 30 -18.37 12.78 -2.76
CA PHE A 30 -17.71 12.96 -1.47
C PHE A 30 -17.68 11.66 -0.65
N LYS A 31 -18.80 10.93 -0.59
CA LYS A 31 -18.85 9.61 0.07
C LYS A 31 -17.89 8.60 -0.57
N LEU A 32 -17.80 8.59 -1.90
CA LEU A 32 -16.86 7.73 -2.62
C LEU A 32 -15.40 8.07 -2.28
N GLN A 33 -15.05 9.36 -2.23
CA GLN A 33 -13.72 9.81 -1.82
C GLN A 33 -13.37 9.31 -0.40
N GLN A 34 -14.28 9.49 0.55
CA GLN A 34 -14.06 9.06 1.93
C GLN A 34 -13.91 7.54 2.07
N GLN A 35 -14.71 6.76 1.32
CA GLN A 35 -14.58 5.30 1.30
C GLN A 35 -13.26 4.86 0.69
N LEU A 36 -12.83 5.53 -0.38
CA LEU A 36 -11.55 5.25 -1.02
C LEU A 36 -10.38 5.52 -0.07
N GLU A 37 -10.37 6.67 0.60
CA GLU A 37 -9.36 7.00 1.61
C GLU A 37 -9.31 5.94 2.72
N GLY A 38 -10.48 5.48 3.19
CA GLY A 38 -10.55 4.38 4.15
C GLY A 38 -9.96 3.06 3.63
N ILE A 39 -10.17 2.74 2.35
CA ILE A 39 -9.62 1.54 1.72
C ILE A 39 -8.10 1.67 1.52
N GLU A 40 -7.61 2.82 1.06
CA GLU A 40 -6.17 3.07 0.87
C GLU A 40 -5.42 3.00 2.20
N ASN A 41 -5.98 3.56 3.27
CA ASN A 41 -5.43 3.41 4.63
C ASN A 41 -5.38 1.94 5.05
N GLN A 42 -6.44 1.18 4.82
CA GLN A 42 -6.43 -0.27 5.10
C GLN A 42 -5.39 -1.02 4.28
N ILE A 43 -5.20 -0.68 3.00
CA ILE A 43 -4.18 -1.31 2.16
C ILE A 43 -2.78 -1.00 2.70
N ALA A 44 -2.53 0.25 3.10
CA ALA A 44 -1.28 0.68 3.71
C ALA A 44 -1.01 -0.10 5.02
N ASP A 45 -1.99 -0.19 5.92
CA ASP A 45 -1.88 -0.95 7.18
C ASP A 45 -1.55 -2.43 6.92
N ARG A 46 -2.24 -3.06 5.95
CA ARG A 46 -2.00 -4.47 5.61
C ARG A 46 -0.60 -4.69 5.04
N ARG A 47 -0.11 -3.74 4.25
CA ARG A 47 1.24 -3.77 3.70
C ARG A 47 2.30 -3.64 4.78
N GLU A 48 2.12 -2.73 5.73
CA GLU A 48 3.00 -2.57 6.89
C GLU A 48 3.05 -3.86 7.71
N LEU A 49 1.88 -4.41 8.10
CA LEU A 49 1.79 -5.66 8.86
C LEU A 49 2.46 -6.84 8.15
N TYR A 50 2.32 -6.95 6.83
CA TYR A 50 3.01 -7.97 6.05
C TYR A 50 4.53 -7.78 6.10
N ASN A 51 4.99 -6.55 5.89
CA ASN A 51 6.42 -6.22 5.89
C ASN A 51 7.06 -6.44 7.26
N ASP A 52 6.36 -6.12 8.35
CA ASP A 52 6.80 -6.41 9.71
C ASP A 52 6.94 -7.92 9.94
N SER A 53 5.95 -8.69 9.48
CA SER A 53 5.98 -10.15 9.58
C SER A 53 7.16 -10.74 8.79
N VAL A 54 7.40 -10.25 7.58
CA VAL A 54 8.55 -10.62 6.74
C VAL A 54 9.87 -10.20 7.39
N ASN A 55 9.92 -9.02 8.03
CA ASN A 55 11.10 -8.55 8.74
C ASN A 55 11.46 -9.47 9.91
N ILE A 56 10.47 -9.81 10.74
CA ILE A 56 10.64 -10.72 11.88
C ILE A 56 11.11 -12.09 11.38
N TYR A 57 10.46 -12.62 10.34
CA TYR A 57 10.82 -13.90 9.74
C TYR A 57 12.27 -13.90 9.21
N ASN A 58 12.60 -12.93 8.35
CA ASN A 58 13.92 -12.80 7.74
C ASN A 58 15.01 -12.62 8.80
N THR A 59 14.77 -11.79 9.81
CA THR A 59 15.72 -11.59 10.92
C THR A 59 15.93 -12.87 11.71
N LYS A 60 14.87 -13.64 11.95
CA LYS A 60 14.94 -14.89 12.70
C LYS A 60 15.74 -15.96 11.97
N ILE A 61 15.50 -16.16 10.68
CA ILE A 61 16.24 -17.16 9.88
C ILE A 61 17.73 -16.80 9.68
N GLU A 62 18.12 -15.55 9.95
CA GLU A 62 19.51 -15.09 9.91
C GLU A 62 20.20 -15.05 11.28
N SER A 63 19.45 -15.20 12.37
CA SER A 63 19.96 -15.11 13.74
C SER A 63 20.46 -16.46 14.26
N ILE A 64 21.47 -16.46 15.13
CA ILE A 64 21.96 -17.69 15.80
C ILE A 64 21.05 -18.00 17.00
N PRO A 65 20.64 -19.26 17.24
CA PRO A 65 21.02 -20.50 16.55
C PRO A 65 20.15 -20.85 15.33
N ASP A 66 19.05 -20.12 15.12
CA ASP A 66 18.01 -20.41 14.14
C ASP A 66 18.54 -20.54 12.70
N VAL A 67 19.59 -19.80 12.31
CA VAL A 67 20.23 -19.88 10.99
C VAL A 67 20.75 -21.28 10.63
N VAL A 68 21.15 -22.08 11.62
CA VAL A 68 21.61 -23.47 11.39
C VAL A 68 20.44 -24.35 11.02
N PHE A 69 19.34 -24.26 11.77
CA PHE A 69 18.12 -25.01 11.50
C PHE A 69 17.43 -24.51 10.23
N ALA A 70 17.44 -23.21 9.98
CA ALA A 70 16.87 -22.60 8.77
C ALA A 70 17.55 -23.13 7.51
N LYS A 71 18.89 -23.21 7.49
CA LYS A 71 19.63 -23.80 6.36
C LYS A 71 19.37 -25.30 6.21
N LEU A 72 19.31 -26.05 7.32
CA LEU A 72 19.05 -27.49 7.28
C LEU A 72 17.64 -27.83 6.77
N LEU A 73 16.64 -27.02 7.13
CA LEU A 73 15.24 -27.19 6.75
C LEU A 73 14.89 -26.48 5.42
N GLY A 74 15.82 -25.72 4.84
CA GLY A 74 15.64 -25.05 3.55
C GLY A 74 14.82 -23.76 3.60
N TYR A 75 14.75 -23.06 4.73
CA TYR A 75 14.09 -21.76 4.82
C TYR A 75 14.91 -20.67 4.13
N THR A 76 14.23 -19.83 3.35
CA THR A 76 14.81 -18.75 2.53
C THR A 76 14.13 -17.43 2.82
N LYS A 77 14.80 -16.31 2.58
CA LYS A 77 14.21 -14.99 2.78
C LYS A 77 12.96 -14.78 1.95
N GLU A 78 11.98 -14.14 2.56
CA GLU A 78 10.78 -13.65 1.89
C GLU A 78 10.99 -12.20 1.43
N GLU A 79 10.35 -11.84 0.32
CA GLU A 79 10.42 -10.49 -0.23
C GLU A 79 9.45 -9.54 0.48
N TYR A 80 9.87 -8.31 0.71
CA TYR A 80 8.97 -7.26 1.19
C TYR A 80 7.95 -6.87 0.13
N PHE A 81 6.73 -6.60 0.57
CA PHE A 81 5.70 -6.00 -0.27
C PHE A 81 6.00 -4.51 -0.43
N LYS A 82 6.52 -4.16 -1.60
CA LYS A 82 6.89 -2.78 -1.91
C LYS A 82 5.66 -1.99 -2.34
N ALA A 83 5.56 -0.76 -1.84
CA ALA A 83 4.69 0.25 -2.43
C ALA A 83 5.09 0.50 -3.89
N THR A 84 4.10 0.76 -4.74
CA THR A 84 4.36 1.19 -6.11
C THR A 84 5.02 2.58 -6.10
N GLU A 85 5.81 2.90 -7.12
CA GLU A 85 6.50 4.19 -7.24
C GLU A 85 5.54 5.39 -7.28
N GLU A 86 4.26 5.15 -7.60
CA GLU A 86 3.22 6.17 -7.62
C GLU A 86 2.67 6.50 -6.22
N GLU A 87 2.55 5.52 -5.33
CA GLU A 87 2.12 5.71 -3.94
C GLU A 87 3.19 6.45 -3.12
N LYS A 88 4.47 6.33 -3.49
CA LYS A 88 5.56 7.09 -2.86
C LYS A 88 5.51 8.59 -3.14
N LYS A 89 4.96 9.01 -4.29
CA LYS A 89 4.89 10.42 -4.69
C LYS A 89 3.83 11.22 -3.92
N GLU A 90 2.79 10.56 -3.43
CA GLU A 90 1.70 11.22 -2.70
C GLU A 90 2.13 11.67 -1.28
N VAL A 91 3.25 11.16 -0.77
CA VAL A 91 3.81 11.47 0.56
C VAL A 91 4.95 12.51 0.49
N GLU A 92 5.11 13.25 -0.62
CA GLU A 92 5.89 14.50 -0.58
C GLU A 92 5.08 15.59 0.12
N VAL A 93 5.04 15.50 1.45
CA VAL A 93 4.55 16.58 2.30
C VAL A 93 5.49 17.77 2.12
N ASN A 94 5.01 18.81 1.43
CA ASN A 94 5.62 20.13 1.45
C ASN A 94 5.65 20.64 2.90
N LEU A 95 6.77 20.41 3.57
CA LEU A 95 7.13 21.13 4.78
C LEU A 95 7.57 22.53 4.37
N GLN A 96 6.61 23.47 4.35
CA GLN A 96 6.87 24.91 4.40
C GLN A 96 6.93 25.38 5.84
#